data_AF-A0A6A2FPV6-F1
#
_entry.id   AF-A0A6A2FPV6-F1
#
_cell.length_a   1.000
_cell.length_b   1.000
_cell.length_c   1.000
_cell.angle_alpha   90.00
_cell.angle_beta   90.00
_cell.angle_gamma   90.00
#
_symmetry.space_group_name_H-M   'P 1'
#
loop_
_entity.id
_entity.type
_entity.pdbx_description
1 polymer ?
#
loop_
_entity_poly.entity_id
_entity_poly.type
_entity_poly.pdbx_seq_one_letter_code
_entity_poly.pdbx_strand_id
1 'polypeptide(L)'
;MKNVGLFFMCILAFAKGLSAQTEPTTDGTAAQITVGTQLVYEVTTASAKYQFIVTVKKLDDGITFDWKMTAPINKKGTVVMAEEAVENAAGLFNYFATDTARLNDQTSVWISRTMWREMHNEDEMVLISLDNGEATGFFREDGEAHKISYKGKPLDMKVSNLKSLTDTQTITVWENEKFPIILKMDLGWTIELKEIK
;
A
#
# COMPACT_ATOMS: atom_id res chain seq x y z
N MET A 1 59.57 -2.23 27.98
CA MET A 1 58.73 -2.91 26.97
C MET A 1 57.38 -3.17 27.61
N LYS A 2 56.36 -2.37 27.28
CA LYS A 2 55.00 -2.51 27.79
C LYS A 2 54.11 -2.97 26.63
N ASN A 3 53.66 -4.21 26.68
CA ASN A 3 52.67 -4.81 25.79
C ASN A 3 51.58 -5.41 26.69
N VAL A 4 50.40 -4.79 26.73
CA VAL A 4 49.05 -5.37 26.99
C VAL A 4 48.11 -4.20 26.62
N GLY A 5 47.06 -4.31 25.82
CA GLY A 5 46.33 -5.41 25.23
C GLY A 5 45.01 -4.78 24.75
N LEU A 6 44.67 -5.05 23.50
CA LEU A 6 43.57 -4.52 22.71
C LEU A 6 42.22 -4.64 23.46
N PHE A 7 41.51 -3.52 23.70
CA PHE A 7 40.15 -3.55 24.25
C PHE A 7 39.15 -3.68 23.09
N PHE A 8 38.61 -4.88 22.92
CA PHE A 8 37.53 -5.18 21.97
C PHE A 8 36.22 -4.57 22.52
N MET A 9 35.74 -3.50 21.90
CA MET A 9 34.40 -2.97 22.15
C MET A 9 33.44 -3.70 21.20
N CYS A 10 32.73 -4.71 21.71
CA CYS A 10 31.64 -5.36 20.99
C CYS A 10 30.48 -4.36 20.84
N ILE A 11 30.31 -3.80 19.64
CA ILE A 11 29.08 -3.13 19.24
C ILE A 11 28.04 -4.24 19.02
N LEU A 12 27.10 -4.37 19.97
CA LEU A 12 25.87 -5.12 19.78
C LEU A 12 24.98 -4.33 18.82
N ALA A 13 25.15 -4.57 17.52
CA ALA A 13 24.16 -4.17 16.52
C ALA A 13 22.93 -5.07 16.68
N PHE A 14 21.88 -4.57 17.32
CA PHE A 14 20.55 -5.15 17.15
C PHE A 14 20.10 -4.83 15.73
N ALA A 15 20.43 -5.70 14.78
CA ALA A 15 19.68 -5.79 13.55
C ALA A 15 18.28 -6.31 13.93
N LYS A 16 17.35 -5.39 14.20
CA LYS A 16 15.92 -5.72 14.11
C LYS A 16 15.66 -6.03 12.65
N GLY A 17 15.79 -7.30 12.29
CA GLY A 17 15.34 -7.80 11.01
C GLY A 17 13.86 -7.42 10.89
N LEU A 18 13.52 -6.67 9.84
CA LEU A 18 12.16 -6.42 9.43
C LEU A 18 11.55 -7.78 9.08
N SER A 19 10.90 -8.43 10.04
CA SER A 19 10.16 -9.65 9.77
C SER A 19 8.86 -9.22 9.10
N ALA A 20 8.74 -9.45 7.79
CA ALA A 20 7.47 -9.33 7.09
C ALA A 20 6.47 -10.33 7.69
N GLN A 21 5.72 -9.90 8.69
CA GLN A 21 4.67 -10.70 9.31
C GLN A 21 3.45 -10.71 8.41
N THR A 22 3.32 -11.75 7.59
CA THR A 22 2.05 -12.02 6.93
C THR A 22 1.03 -12.53 7.94
N GLU A 23 -0.13 -11.88 8.01
CA GLU A 23 -1.21 -12.28 8.92
C GLU A 23 -1.72 -13.70 8.60
N PRO A 24 -1.82 -14.59 9.61
CA PRO A 24 -2.35 -15.92 9.41
C PRO A 24 -3.87 -15.86 9.22
N THR A 25 -4.35 -16.51 8.17
CA THR A 25 -5.77 -16.74 7.90
C THR A 25 -6.31 -17.83 8.82
N THR A 26 -7.63 -18.06 8.81
CA THR A 26 -8.29 -19.01 9.72
C THR A 26 -7.78 -20.46 9.59
N ASP A 27 -7.10 -20.79 8.50
CA ASP A 27 -6.44 -22.09 8.26
C ASP A 27 -4.93 -22.08 8.59
N GLY A 28 -4.41 -21.01 9.18
CA GLY A 28 -3.00 -20.84 9.55
C GLY A 28 -2.07 -20.45 8.41
N THR A 29 -2.59 -20.20 7.21
CA THR A 29 -1.77 -19.77 6.06
C THR A 29 -1.66 -18.25 5.98
N ALA A 30 -0.58 -17.74 5.40
CA ALA A 30 -0.45 -16.31 5.16
C ALA A 30 -1.48 -15.83 4.11
N ALA A 31 -2.14 -14.70 4.31
CA ALA A 31 -2.88 -14.06 3.23
C ALA A 31 -1.93 -13.76 2.05
N GLN A 32 -2.30 -14.18 0.83
CA GLN A 32 -1.47 -14.04 -0.37
C GLN A 32 -2.23 -13.29 -1.46
N ILE A 33 -1.48 -12.50 -2.24
CA ILE A 33 -1.95 -11.88 -3.47
C ILE A 33 -1.28 -12.61 -4.63
N THR A 34 -2.08 -13.06 -5.58
CA THR A 34 -1.62 -13.80 -6.75
C THR A 34 -2.29 -13.26 -8.02
N VAL A 35 -1.77 -13.62 -9.19
CA VAL A 35 -2.47 -13.33 -10.45
C VAL A 35 -3.87 -13.95 -10.40
N GLY A 36 -4.89 -13.15 -10.73
CA GLY A 36 -6.29 -13.50 -10.64
C GLY A 36 -6.99 -13.07 -9.34
N THR A 37 -6.23 -12.74 -8.28
CA THR A 37 -6.81 -12.20 -7.03
C THR A 37 -7.62 -10.93 -7.32
N GLN A 38 -8.78 -10.81 -6.68
CA GLN A 38 -9.60 -9.60 -6.75
C GLN A 38 -9.55 -8.83 -5.43
N LEU A 39 -9.21 -7.54 -5.51
CA LEU A 39 -9.34 -6.59 -4.41
C LEU A 39 -10.63 -5.79 -4.62
N VAL A 40 -11.57 -5.90 -3.70
CA VAL A 40 -12.88 -5.24 -3.78
C VAL A 40 -12.92 -4.09 -2.79
N TYR A 41 -12.84 -2.89 -3.33
CA TYR A 41 -12.93 -1.66 -2.57
C TYR A 41 -14.35 -1.08 -2.63
N GLU A 42 -14.77 -0.45 -1.55
CA GLU A 42 -15.92 0.44 -1.51
C GLU A 42 -15.44 1.89 -1.63
N VAL A 43 -15.97 2.64 -2.59
CA VAL A 43 -15.66 4.06 -2.79
C VAL A 43 -16.90 4.88 -2.44
N THR A 44 -16.71 5.90 -1.60
CA THR A 44 -17.74 6.87 -1.24
C THR A 44 -17.25 8.28 -1.56
N THR A 45 -18.01 8.97 -2.40
CA THR A 45 -17.83 10.38 -2.75
C THR A 45 -19.05 11.18 -2.26
N ALA A 46 -19.03 12.50 -2.41
CA ALA A 46 -20.19 13.34 -2.09
C ALA A 46 -21.46 12.96 -2.89
N SER A 47 -21.32 12.41 -4.11
CA SER A 47 -22.44 12.18 -5.04
C SER A 47 -22.72 10.72 -5.35
N ALA A 48 -21.82 9.79 -5.01
CA ALA A 48 -21.93 8.40 -5.41
C ALA A 48 -21.23 7.45 -4.44
N LYS A 49 -21.78 6.24 -4.35
CA LYS A 49 -21.19 5.08 -3.69
C LYS A 49 -21.15 3.91 -4.67
N TYR A 50 -19.99 3.29 -4.84
CA TYR A 50 -19.79 2.19 -5.80
C TYR A 50 -18.62 1.31 -5.36
N GLN A 51 -18.51 0.13 -5.96
CA GLN A 51 -17.34 -0.73 -5.77
C GLN A 51 -16.29 -0.44 -6.85
N PHE A 52 -15.04 -0.33 -6.44
CA PHE A 52 -13.86 -0.37 -7.31
C PHE A 52 -13.20 -1.73 -7.15
N ILE A 53 -13.22 -2.54 -8.22
CA ILE A 53 -12.78 -3.93 -8.19
C ILE A 53 -11.53 -4.05 -9.05
N VAL A 54 -10.41 -4.39 -8.41
CA VAL A 54 -9.10 -4.60 -9.02
C VAL A 54 -8.89 -6.09 -9.22
N THR A 55 -8.54 -6.52 -10.43
CA THR A 55 -8.16 -7.90 -10.75
C THR A 55 -6.69 -7.94 -11.15
N VAL A 56 -5.87 -8.59 -10.33
CA VAL A 56 -4.42 -8.66 -10.55
C VAL A 56 -4.10 -9.48 -11.80
N LYS A 57 -3.29 -8.91 -12.69
CA LYS A 57 -2.86 -9.55 -13.95
C LYS A 57 -1.38 -9.90 -13.95
N LYS A 58 -0.55 -9.12 -13.25
CA LYS A 58 0.91 -9.24 -13.21
C LYS A 58 1.45 -8.71 -11.86
N LEU A 59 2.47 -9.35 -11.28
CA LEU A 59 3.08 -9.01 -9.97
C LEU A 59 4.62 -9.17 -9.92
N ASP A 60 5.25 -9.50 -11.04
CA ASP A 60 6.70 -9.64 -11.21
C ASP A 60 7.34 -8.27 -11.50
N ASP A 61 8.02 -8.10 -12.64
CA ASP A 61 8.71 -6.86 -13.01
C ASP A 61 7.67 -5.78 -13.35
N GLY A 62 7.24 -5.05 -12.32
CA GLY A 62 6.09 -4.16 -12.35
C GLY A 62 4.76 -4.86 -12.04
N ILE A 63 3.69 -4.07 -11.94
CA ILE A 63 2.37 -4.55 -11.56
C ILE A 63 1.36 -4.17 -12.63
N THR A 64 0.52 -5.11 -13.04
CA THR A 64 -0.59 -4.84 -13.95
C THR A 64 -1.88 -5.34 -13.34
N PHE A 65 -2.92 -4.53 -13.43
CA PHE A 65 -4.26 -4.94 -13.01
C PHE A 65 -5.34 -4.37 -13.93
N ASP A 66 -6.39 -5.15 -14.11
CA ASP A 66 -7.64 -4.65 -14.65
C ASP A 66 -8.48 -4.08 -13.52
N TRP A 67 -9.27 -3.06 -13.79
CA TRP A 67 -10.19 -2.51 -12.81
C TRP A 67 -11.56 -2.26 -13.41
N LYS A 68 -12.59 -2.32 -12.56
CA LYS A 68 -13.95 -1.89 -12.90
C LYS A 68 -14.61 -1.18 -11.74
N MET A 69 -15.47 -0.22 -12.06
CA MET A 69 -16.33 0.48 -11.13
C MET A 69 -17.77 0.05 -11.39
N THR A 70 -18.50 -0.31 -10.34
CA THR A 70 -19.93 -0.65 -10.47
C THR A 70 -20.77 0.60 -10.76
N ALA A 71 -22.08 0.40 -10.93
CA ALA A 71 -23.03 1.51 -10.98
C ALA A 71 -22.87 2.43 -9.74
N PRO A 72 -23.06 3.75 -9.90
CA PRO A 72 -23.49 4.43 -11.14
C PRO A 72 -22.36 4.73 -12.13
N ILE A 73 -21.09 4.57 -11.73
CA ILE A 73 -19.94 5.01 -12.55
C ILE A 73 -19.75 4.13 -13.78
N ASN A 74 -19.87 2.80 -13.64
CA ASN A 74 -19.83 1.83 -14.75
C ASN A 74 -18.61 1.96 -15.69
N LYS A 75 -17.45 2.32 -15.15
CA LYS A 75 -16.19 2.42 -15.91
C LYS A 75 -15.32 1.19 -15.69
N LYS A 76 -14.39 0.96 -16.61
CA LYS A 76 -13.36 -0.08 -16.49
C LYS A 76 -12.12 0.34 -17.28
N GLY A 77 -11.01 -0.28 -16.97
CA GLY A 77 -9.75 -0.06 -17.66
C GLY A 77 -8.66 -0.97 -17.13
N THR A 78 -7.43 -0.64 -17.47
CA THR A 78 -6.23 -1.38 -17.06
C THR A 78 -5.20 -0.38 -16.56
N VAL A 79 -4.47 -0.73 -15.51
CA VAL A 79 -3.28 0.01 -15.08
C VAL A 79 -2.07 -0.88 -15.25
N VAL A 80 -1.01 -0.31 -15.83
CA VAL A 80 0.31 -0.93 -15.97
C VAL A 80 1.30 -0.03 -15.26
N MET A 81 1.79 -0.46 -14.10
CA MET A 81 2.90 0.17 -13.38
C MET A 81 4.20 -0.48 -13.83
N ALA A 82 5.13 0.32 -14.35
CA ALA A 82 6.48 -0.14 -14.66
C ALA A 82 7.21 -0.58 -13.38
N GLU A 83 8.24 -1.42 -13.55
CA GLU A 83 9.11 -1.85 -12.44
C GLU A 83 9.67 -0.64 -11.68
N GLU A 84 10.21 0.34 -12.40
CA GLU A 84 10.74 1.58 -11.83
C GLU A 84 9.71 2.33 -10.96
N ALA A 85 8.45 2.35 -11.38
CA ALA A 85 7.39 2.97 -10.61
C ALA A 85 7.12 2.21 -9.31
N VAL A 86 7.05 0.87 -9.38
CA VAL A 86 6.84 0.00 -8.22
C VAL A 86 8.00 0.11 -7.22
N GLU A 87 9.22 0.29 -7.69
CA GLU A 87 10.39 0.42 -6.82
C GLU A 87 10.54 1.82 -6.23
N ASN A 88 10.36 2.87 -7.04
CA ASN A 88 10.89 4.21 -6.72
C ASN A 88 9.86 5.34 -6.73
N ALA A 89 8.64 5.15 -7.25
CA ALA A 89 7.70 6.25 -7.35
C ALA A 89 7.31 6.83 -5.97
N ALA A 90 7.15 8.14 -5.91
CA ALA A 90 6.55 8.86 -4.79
C ALA A 90 5.14 9.41 -5.15
N GLY A 91 4.69 9.19 -6.38
CA GLY A 91 3.36 9.60 -6.85
C GLY A 91 2.32 8.49 -6.66
N LEU A 92 1.11 8.86 -6.26
CA LEU A 92 -0.07 8.00 -6.28
C LEU A 92 -1.06 8.45 -7.35
N PHE A 93 -1.47 7.52 -8.20
CA PHE A 93 -2.51 7.68 -9.21
C PHE A 93 -3.83 7.09 -8.69
N ASN A 94 -4.81 7.97 -8.43
CA ASN A 94 -6.10 7.63 -7.81
C ASN A 94 -7.31 7.98 -8.69
N TYR A 95 -7.15 8.84 -9.70
CA TYR A 95 -8.24 9.18 -10.63
C TYR A 95 -8.17 8.41 -11.95
N PHE A 96 -9.01 7.39 -12.07
CA PHE A 96 -9.06 6.52 -13.24
C PHE A 96 -9.94 7.08 -14.37
N ALA A 97 -9.36 7.22 -15.56
CA ALA A 97 -10.11 7.45 -16.79
C ALA A 97 -10.36 6.11 -17.52
N THR A 98 -11.40 6.03 -18.35
CA THR A 98 -11.60 4.86 -19.23
C THR A 98 -10.45 4.81 -20.23
N ASP A 99 -9.47 3.93 -20.02
CA ASP A 99 -8.43 3.48 -20.95
C ASP A 99 -7.36 2.68 -20.18
N THR A 100 -6.26 2.32 -20.86
CA THR A 100 -5.07 1.80 -20.18
C THR A 100 -4.19 2.94 -19.68
N ALA A 101 -4.01 3.06 -18.37
CA ALA A 101 -3.00 3.95 -17.78
C ALA A 101 -1.65 3.23 -17.72
N ARG A 102 -0.58 3.88 -18.17
CA ARG A 102 0.81 3.43 -18.03
C ARG A 102 1.53 4.37 -17.11
N LEU A 103 1.98 3.86 -15.97
CA LEU A 103 2.58 4.64 -14.90
C LEU A 103 4.06 4.27 -14.82
N ASN A 104 4.94 5.24 -15.11
CA ASN A 104 6.40 5.04 -15.06
C ASN A 104 7.01 5.66 -13.79
N ASP A 105 6.29 6.58 -13.16
CA ASP A 105 6.73 7.42 -12.04
C ASP A 105 5.65 7.57 -10.95
N GLN A 106 4.56 6.81 -11.05
CA GLN A 106 3.48 6.76 -10.08
C GLN A 106 3.08 5.31 -9.79
N THR A 107 2.67 5.01 -8.57
CA THR A 107 1.95 3.78 -8.25
C THR A 107 0.46 4.03 -8.10
N SER A 108 -0.33 2.95 -7.99
CA SER A 108 -1.76 2.99 -7.75
C SER A 108 -2.15 1.72 -7.01
N VAL A 109 -3.03 1.80 -6.00
CA VAL A 109 -3.47 0.67 -5.14
C VAL A 109 -2.36 0.04 -4.29
N TRP A 110 -1.14 -0.04 -4.80
CA TRP A 110 0.09 -0.35 -4.08
C TRP A 110 0.86 0.95 -3.84
N ILE A 111 1.57 1.05 -2.72
CA ILE A 111 2.66 2.02 -2.57
C ILE A 111 3.97 1.41 -3.13
N SER A 112 4.93 2.26 -3.47
CA SER A 112 6.24 1.80 -3.95
C SER A 112 7.07 1.19 -2.82
N ARG A 113 8.12 0.44 -3.19
CA ARG A 113 9.11 -0.07 -2.22
C ARG A 113 9.80 1.05 -1.48
N THR A 114 10.10 2.15 -2.16
CA THR A 114 10.70 3.33 -1.54
C THR A 114 9.76 3.97 -0.52
N MET A 115 8.48 4.22 -0.88
CA MET A 115 7.50 4.72 0.10
C MET A 115 7.34 3.78 1.30
N TRP A 116 7.34 2.46 1.07
CA TRP A 116 7.29 1.46 2.14
C TRP A 116 8.51 1.54 3.07
N ARG A 117 9.73 1.68 2.55
CA ARG A 117 10.93 1.83 3.38
C ARG A 117 10.91 3.14 4.15
N GLU A 118 10.54 4.24 3.49
CA GLU A 118 10.51 5.58 4.09
C GLU A 118 9.50 5.64 5.24
N MET A 119 8.30 5.06 5.11
CA MET A 119 7.34 5.08 6.21
C MET A 119 7.86 4.34 7.44
N HIS A 120 8.70 3.31 7.26
CA HIS A 120 9.29 2.53 8.35
C HIS A 120 10.58 3.15 8.92
N ASN A 121 11.01 4.30 8.40
CA ASN A 121 12.08 5.08 9.00
C ASN A 121 11.47 6.06 10.02
N GLU A 122 11.67 5.78 11.30
CA GLU A 122 11.04 6.51 12.42
C GLU A 122 11.41 8.00 12.47
N ASP A 123 12.50 8.41 11.81
CA ASP A 123 12.98 9.79 11.76
C ASP A 123 12.54 10.56 10.49
N GLU A 124 11.81 9.91 9.58
CA GLU A 124 11.47 10.48 8.27
C GLU A 124 9.95 10.54 8.02
N MET A 125 9.57 11.54 7.23
CA MET A 125 8.24 11.59 6.61
C MET A 125 8.31 10.93 5.25
N VAL A 126 7.21 10.29 4.83
CA VAL A 126 7.05 9.91 3.43
C VAL A 126 6.49 11.08 2.66
N LEU A 127 7.18 11.48 1.58
CA LEU A 127 6.68 12.50 0.67
C LEU A 127 5.84 11.83 -0.41
N ILE A 128 4.56 12.18 -0.49
CA ILE A 128 3.62 11.58 -1.43
C ILE A 128 2.99 12.68 -2.29
N SER A 129 3.10 12.54 -3.61
CA SER A 129 2.36 13.36 -4.58
C SER A 129 1.07 12.65 -4.95
N LEU A 130 -0.08 13.28 -4.71
CA LEU A 130 -1.38 12.73 -5.11
C LEU A 130 -1.78 13.28 -6.48
N ASP A 131 -1.94 12.39 -7.46
CA ASP A 131 -2.45 12.69 -8.80
C ASP A 131 -1.70 13.83 -9.52
N ASN A 132 -0.37 13.84 -9.39
CA ASN A 132 0.55 14.87 -9.90
C ASN A 132 0.47 16.23 -9.19
N GLY A 133 -0.15 16.29 -8.01
CA GLY A 133 -0.10 17.45 -7.12
C GLY A 133 1.27 17.66 -6.48
N GLU A 134 1.41 18.73 -5.71
CA GLU A 134 2.62 18.93 -4.89
C GLU A 134 2.79 17.79 -3.88
N ALA A 135 4.04 17.43 -3.60
CA ALA A 135 4.33 16.38 -2.64
C ALA A 135 4.04 16.86 -1.21
N THR A 136 3.25 16.08 -0.47
CA THR A 136 2.90 16.34 0.92
C THR A 136 3.60 15.33 1.83
N GLY A 137 4.06 15.78 2.99
CA GLY A 137 4.66 14.92 4.01
C GLY A 137 3.60 14.18 4.84
N PHE A 138 3.77 12.87 4.97
CA PHE A 138 2.96 12.01 5.80
C PHE A 138 3.78 11.37 6.92
N PHE A 139 3.25 11.39 8.14
CA PHE A 139 3.80 10.63 9.26
C PHE A 139 3.11 9.28 9.41
N ARG A 140 3.92 8.24 9.62
CA ARG A 140 3.44 6.91 9.98
C ARG A 140 3.09 6.84 11.46
N GLU A 141 1.97 6.20 11.75
CA GLU A 141 1.64 5.65 13.06
C GLU A 141 1.09 4.23 12.88
N ASP A 142 1.19 3.39 13.93
CA ASP A 142 0.48 2.13 13.94
C ASP A 142 -1.03 2.38 14.00
N GLY A 143 -1.81 1.56 13.29
CA GLY A 143 -3.27 1.65 13.28
C GLY A 143 -3.95 0.45 13.95
N GLU A 144 -5.25 0.61 14.24
CA GLU A 144 -6.09 -0.53 14.58
C GLU A 144 -6.21 -1.49 13.39
N ALA A 145 -6.38 -2.78 13.69
CA ALA A 145 -6.47 -3.79 12.65
C ALA A 145 -7.63 -3.51 11.68
N HIS A 146 -7.34 -3.57 10.38
CA HIS A 146 -8.32 -3.35 9.32
C HIS A 146 -9.00 -4.67 8.96
N LYS A 147 -10.32 -4.73 9.11
CA LYS A 147 -11.09 -5.97 8.96
C LYS A 147 -11.61 -6.13 7.54
N ILE A 148 -11.33 -7.27 6.92
CA ILE A 148 -11.83 -7.61 5.58
C ILE A 148 -12.43 -9.01 5.55
N SER A 149 -13.09 -9.35 4.44
CA SER A 149 -13.35 -10.74 4.06
C SER A 149 -12.24 -11.23 3.13
N TYR A 150 -11.47 -12.24 3.54
CA TYR A 150 -10.49 -12.93 2.71
C TYR A 150 -11.05 -14.31 2.33
N LYS A 151 -11.34 -14.51 1.04
CA LYS A 151 -11.94 -15.75 0.50
C LYS A 151 -13.20 -16.19 1.27
N GLY A 152 -14.02 -15.22 1.66
CA GLY A 152 -15.27 -15.43 2.39
C GLY A 152 -15.13 -15.59 3.91
N LYS A 153 -13.91 -15.49 4.47
CA LYS A 153 -13.67 -15.57 5.93
C LYS A 153 -13.18 -14.22 6.47
N PRO A 154 -13.55 -13.82 7.70
CA PRO A 154 -12.99 -12.62 8.33
C PRO A 154 -11.46 -12.73 8.47
N LEU A 155 -10.77 -11.63 8.17
CA LEU A 155 -9.34 -11.45 8.41
C LEU A 155 -9.10 -10.06 8.98
N ASP A 156 -8.39 -10.00 10.10
CA ASP A 156 -7.90 -8.75 10.69
C ASP A 156 -6.49 -8.49 10.14
N MET A 157 -6.30 -7.35 9.48
CA MET A 157 -5.03 -6.96 8.85
C MET A 157 -4.31 -5.95 9.72
N LYS A 158 -3.06 -6.20 10.10
CA LYS A 158 -2.22 -5.17 10.71
C LYS A 158 -1.98 -4.04 9.71
N VAL A 159 -2.01 -2.79 10.19
CA VAL A 159 -1.90 -1.62 9.32
C VAL A 159 -0.98 -0.55 9.87
N SER A 160 -0.50 0.27 8.95
CA SER A 160 0.05 1.58 9.22
C SER A 160 -0.86 2.66 8.69
N ASN A 161 -1.05 3.71 9.47
CA ASN A 161 -1.73 4.92 9.04
C ASN A 161 -0.69 6.00 8.71
N LEU A 162 -0.80 6.55 7.51
CA LEU A 162 -0.08 7.72 7.05
C LEU A 162 -1.01 8.92 7.17
N LYS A 163 -0.63 9.91 7.99
CA LYS A 163 -1.40 11.14 8.22
C LYS A 163 -0.66 12.34 7.65
N SER A 164 -1.36 13.13 6.83
CA SER A 164 -0.81 14.40 6.32
C SER A 164 -0.60 15.39 7.46
N LEU A 165 0.49 16.16 7.39
CA LEU A 165 0.77 17.27 8.30
C LEU A 165 -0.11 18.49 8.08
N THR A 166 -0.49 18.73 6.83
CA THR A 166 -1.07 19.99 6.38
C THR A 166 -2.56 19.90 6.15
N ASP A 167 -3.07 18.68 5.97
CA ASP A 167 -4.42 18.41 5.50
C ASP A 167 -5.09 17.30 6.30
N THR A 168 -6.39 17.09 6.07
CA THR A 168 -7.16 15.99 6.67
C THR A 168 -6.95 14.65 5.96
N GLN A 169 -5.94 14.55 5.09
CA GLN A 169 -5.73 13.41 4.23
C GLN A 169 -5.10 12.24 5.00
N THR A 170 -5.63 11.04 4.80
CA THR A 170 -5.09 9.82 5.42
C THR A 170 -4.98 8.67 4.42
N ILE A 171 -3.95 7.86 4.57
CA ILE A 171 -3.71 6.65 3.78
C ILE A 171 -3.39 5.51 4.77
N THR A 172 -4.19 4.45 4.77
CA THR A 172 -3.93 3.24 5.54
C THR A 172 -3.34 2.19 4.63
N VAL A 173 -2.17 1.67 4.97
CA VAL A 173 -1.42 0.68 4.21
C VAL A 173 -1.35 -0.63 4.98
N TRP A 174 -1.50 -1.75 4.27
CA TRP A 174 -1.30 -3.07 4.86
C TRP A 174 0.15 -3.24 5.28
N GLU A 175 0.37 -3.66 6.53
CA GLU A 175 1.68 -4.05 7.04
C GLU A 175 2.18 -5.37 6.41
N ASN A 176 2.52 -5.31 5.12
CA ASN A 176 3.00 -6.44 4.35
C ASN A 176 3.99 -5.94 3.30
N GLU A 177 5.28 -6.04 3.61
CA GLU A 177 6.34 -5.58 2.72
C GLU A 177 6.16 -6.16 1.32
N LYS A 178 5.87 -7.47 1.18
CA LYS A 178 5.71 -8.11 -0.14
C LYS A 178 4.60 -7.47 -0.96
N PHE A 179 3.51 -7.06 -0.32
CA PHE A 179 2.32 -6.48 -0.96
C PHE A 179 1.84 -5.24 -0.18
N PRO A 180 2.52 -4.09 -0.32
CA PRO A 180 2.22 -2.90 0.46
C PRO A 180 0.99 -2.18 -0.14
N ILE A 181 -0.16 -2.82 0.03
CA ILE A 181 -1.44 -2.42 -0.57
C ILE A 181 -2.08 -1.34 0.30
N ILE A 182 -2.60 -0.32 -0.35
CA ILE A 182 -3.45 0.68 0.25
C ILE A 182 -4.80 0.03 0.59
N LEU A 183 -5.12 0.00 1.88
CA LEU A 183 -6.35 -0.55 2.43
C LEU A 183 -7.45 0.50 2.55
N LYS A 184 -7.08 1.74 2.85
CA LYS A 184 -8.03 2.84 2.96
C LYS A 184 -7.38 4.15 2.58
N MET A 185 -8.14 5.06 1.97
CA MET A 185 -7.77 6.47 1.89
C MET A 185 -8.96 7.35 2.25
N ASP A 186 -8.67 8.51 2.83
CA ASP A 186 -9.59 9.63 2.96
C ASP A 186 -8.89 10.88 2.40
N LEU A 187 -9.31 11.29 1.20
CA LEU A 187 -8.73 12.42 0.45
C LEU A 187 -9.78 13.51 0.16
N GLY A 188 -10.84 13.59 0.97
CA GLY A 188 -12.09 14.32 0.66
C GLY A 188 -13.14 13.45 -0.05
N TRP A 189 -12.75 12.25 -0.43
CA TRP A 189 -13.58 11.08 -0.72
C TRP A 189 -12.89 9.87 -0.09
N THR A 190 -13.64 8.80 0.15
CA THR A 190 -13.09 7.61 0.79
C THR A 190 -13.07 6.42 -0.15
N ILE A 191 -12.04 5.61 -0.01
CA ILE A 191 -11.94 4.27 -0.59
C ILE A 191 -11.46 3.33 0.48
N GLU A 192 -12.05 2.15 0.57
CA GLU A 192 -11.74 1.18 1.62
C GLU A 192 -11.86 -0.25 1.09
N LEU A 193 -10.80 -1.05 1.29
CA LEU A 193 -10.78 -2.46 0.94
C LEU A 193 -11.74 -3.20 1.87
N LYS A 194 -12.71 -3.91 1.30
CA LYS A 194 -13.67 -4.71 2.06
C LYS A 194 -13.42 -6.21 1.90
N GLU A 195 -12.89 -6.62 0.76
CA GLU A 195 -12.78 -8.03 0.43
C GLU A 195 -11.61 -8.34 -0.51
N ILE A 196 -10.98 -9.49 -0.28
CA ILE A 196 -9.99 -10.11 -1.16
C ILE A 196 -10.52 -11.49 -1.57
N LYS A 197 -10.63 -11.75 -2.88
CA LYS A 197 -11.11 -13.01 -3.46
C LYS A 197 -9.97 -13.79 -4.11
#